data_AF-A0A7L3NJM7-F1
#
_entry.id   AF-A0A7L3NJM7-F1
#
_cell.length_a   1.000
_cell.length_b   1.000
_cell.length_c   1.000
_cell.angle_alpha   90.00
_cell.angle_beta   90.00
_cell.angle_gamma   90.00
#
_symmetry.space_group_name_H-M   'P 1'
#
loop_
_entity.id
_entity.type
_entity.pdbx_description
1 polymer ?
#
loop_
_entity_poly.entity_id
_entity_poly.type
_entity_poly.pdbx_seq_one_letter_code
_entity_poly.pdbx_strand_id
1 'polypeptide(L)' 'DTGELCLQSAQCKSSCCHRTDGLSLARCAPKAAEFQECSPKSLYGVYYKCPCESGLSCDVDKTIVGSLTNSDFGICKDPR' A
#
# COMPACT_ATOMS: atom_id res chain seq x y z
N ASP A 1 4.68 -15.49 5.48
CA ASP A 1 3.35 -15.14 4.94
C ASP A 1 2.87 -13.73 5.29
N THR A 2 2.53 -13.45 6.54
CA THR A 2 2.18 -12.09 7.04
C THR A 2 2.99 -11.85 8.32
N GLY A 3 3.53 -10.65 8.51
CA GLY A 3 4.39 -10.28 9.65
C GLY A 3 5.87 -10.63 9.50
N GLU A 4 6.27 -11.38 8.47
CA GLU A 4 7.67 -11.63 8.13
C GLU A 4 8.36 -10.36 7.64
N LEU A 5 9.66 -10.24 7.92
CA LEU A 5 10.49 -9.16 7.40
C LEU A 5 10.57 -9.23 5.87
N CYS A 6 10.47 -8.08 5.22
CA CYS A 6 10.56 -7.97 3.77
C CYS A 6 11.36 -6.74 3.38
N LEU A 7 12.04 -6.83 2.23
CA LEU A 7 12.69 -5.67 1.58
C LEU A 7 11.95 -5.24 0.32
N GLN A 8 11.08 -6.10 -0.21
CA GLN A 8 10.37 -5.90 -1.46
C GLN A 8 9.04 -6.65 -1.40
N SER A 9 7.97 -6.05 -1.93
CA SER A 9 6.62 -6.63 -1.97
C SER A 9 6.56 -7.98 -2.69
N ALA A 10 7.46 -8.24 -3.64
CA ALA A 10 7.57 -9.54 -4.32
C ALA A 10 7.89 -10.73 -3.38
N GLN A 11 8.42 -10.46 -2.18
CA GLN A 11 8.70 -11.49 -1.18
C GLN A 11 7.44 -11.92 -0.41
N CYS A 12 6.39 -11.10 -0.44
CA CYS A 12 5.16 -11.32 0.30
C CYS A 12 4.11 -11.99 -0.59
N LYS A 13 3.41 -13.01 -0.10
CA LYS A 13 2.28 -13.62 -0.85
C LYS A 13 1.16 -12.62 -1.12
N SER A 14 0.92 -11.70 -0.17
CA SER A 14 -0.01 -10.59 -0.33
C SER A 14 0.46 -9.53 -1.34
N SER A 15 1.69 -9.61 -1.83
CA SER A 15 2.33 -8.55 -2.64
C SER A 15 2.32 -7.17 -1.96
N CYS A 16 2.29 -7.12 -0.63
CA CYS A 16 2.48 -5.89 0.13
C CYS A 16 3.55 -6.05 1.20
N CYS A 17 4.64 -5.31 1.03
CA CYS A 17 5.64 -5.06 2.06
C CYS A 17 5.38 -3.71 2.71
N HIS A 18 4.98 -3.70 3.97
CA HIS A 18 4.50 -2.52 4.69
C HIS A 18 5.50 -2.03 5.74
N ARG A 19 5.68 -0.71 5.85
CA ARG A 19 6.46 -0.06 6.92
C ARG A 19 5.66 1.07 7.54
N THR A 20 5.87 1.34 8.82
CA THR A 20 5.11 2.37 9.56
C THR A 20 5.68 3.77 9.33
N ASP A 21 7.00 3.90 9.23
CA ASP A 21 7.74 5.15 9.04
C ASP A 21 9.03 4.90 8.24
N GLY A 22 9.77 5.98 7.90
CA GLY A 22 10.97 5.91 7.07
C GLY A 22 12.16 5.15 7.66
N LEU A 23 12.19 4.93 8.97
CA LEU A 23 13.26 4.24 9.70
C LEU A 23 12.83 2.84 10.19
N SER A 24 11.52 2.54 10.15
CA SER A 24 10.97 1.25 10.57
C SER A 24 11.32 0.09 9.61
N LEU A 25 11.48 -1.10 10.21
CA LEU A 25 11.61 -2.35 9.46
C LEU A 25 10.29 -2.71 8.77
N ALA A 26 10.36 -2.99 7.48
CA ALA A 26 9.20 -3.39 6.69
C ALA A 26 8.85 -4.87 6.90
N ARG A 27 7.56 -5.17 6.91
CA ARG A 27 7.00 -6.51 7.10
C ARG A 27 5.87 -6.79 6.12
N CYS A 28 5.69 -8.05 5.74
CA CYS A 28 4.57 -8.45 4.90
C CYS A 28 3.24 -8.16 5.60
N ALA A 29 2.32 -7.53 4.90
CA ALA A 29 1.00 -7.14 5.42
C ALA A 29 -0.10 -7.55 4.44
N PRO A 30 -1.35 -7.75 4.92
CA PRO A 30 -2.48 -7.94 4.03
C PRO A 30 -2.71 -6.69 3.17
N LYS A 31 -3.33 -6.88 2.00
CA LYS A 31 -3.81 -5.77 1.18
C LYS A 31 -4.98 -5.06 1.88
N ALA A 32 -5.24 -3.83 1.50
CA ALA A 32 -6.34 -3.05 2.07
C ALA A 32 -7.69 -3.53 1.53
N ALA A 33 -8.61 -3.85 2.44
CA ALA A 33 -9.99 -4.22 2.11
C ALA A 33 -10.83 -2.99 1.76
N GLU A 34 -12.08 -3.20 1.35
CA GLU A 34 -13.01 -2.09 1.06
C GLU A 34 -13.16 -1.16 2.28
N PHE A 35 -13.23 0.15 2.01
CA PHE A 35 -13.27 1.24 3.00
C PHE A 35 -12.01 1.40 3.87
N GLN A 36 -10.94 0.64 3.61
CA GLN A 36 -9.65 0.84 4.29
C GLN A 36 -8.75 1.82 3.55
N GLU A 37 -7.84 2.44 4.30
CA GLU A 37 -6.80 3.31 3.76
C GLU A 37 -5.84 2.55 2.85
N CYS A 38 -5.48 3.15 1.73
CA CYS A 38 -4.61 2.56 0.73
C CYS A 38 -3.61 3.55 0.17
N SER A 39 -2.54 3.02 -0.42
CA SER A 39 -1.64 3.78 -1.29
C SER A 39 -1.79 3.27 -2.73
N PRO A 40 -1.74 4.16 -3.74
CA PRO A 40 -1.64 3.72 -5.13
C PRO A 40 -0.39 2.86 -5.33
N LYS A 41 -0.45 1.93 -6.28
CA LYS A 41 0.68 1.05 -6.60
C LYS A 41 1.92 1.89 -6.91
N SER A 42 3.00 1.58 -6.22
CA SER A 42 4.26 2.32 -6.27
C SER A 42 5.38 1.43 -6.79
N LEU A 43 6.26 2.01 -7.61
CA LEU A 43 7.42 1.30 -8.16
C LEU A 43 8.47 0.97 -7.07
N TYR A 44 8.48 1.73 -5.97
CA TYR A 44 9.40 1.50 -4.85
C TYR A 44 9.14 0.17 -4.13
N GLY A 45 7.94 -0.38 -4.26
CA GLY A 45 7.63 -1.75 -3.84
C GLY A 45 7.65 -1.99 -2.32
N VAL A 46 7.71 -0.92 -1.53
CA VAL A 46 7.45 -0.89 -0.08
C VAL A 46 6.44 0.22 0.17
N TYR A 47 5.48 -0.02 1.07
CA TYR A 47 4.30 0.81 1.25
C TYR A 47 4.12 1.29 2.69
N TYR A 48 3.65 2.53 2.86
CA TYR A 48 3.13 3.03 4.15
C TYR A 48 1.67 2.63 4.40
N LYS A 49 0.92 2.41 3.32
CA LYS A 49 -0.44 1.86 3.33
C LYS A 49 -0.53 0.87 2.18
N CYS A 50 -0.97 -0.36 2.45
CA CYS A 50 -0.99 -1.39 1.42
C CYS A 50 -1.93 -1.02 0.26
N PRO A 51 -1.65 -1.50 -0.96
CA PRO A 51 -2.60 -1.37 -2.06
C PRO A 51 -3.87 -2.17 -1.77
N CYS A 52 -4.96 -1.81 -2.44
CA CYS A 52 -6.24 -2.50 -2.28
C CYS A 52 -6.21 -3.96 -2.75
N GLU A 53 -7.12 -4.75 -2.19
CA GLU A 53 -7.45 -6.08 -2.69
C GLU A 53 -7.89 -6.05 -4.17
N SER A 54 -7.78 -7.21 -4.82
CA SER A 54 -8.14 -7.35 -6.23
C SER A 54 -9.62 -7.03 -6.44
N GLY A 55 -9.92 -6.13 -7.38
CA GLY A 55 -11.29 -5.69 -7.68
C GLY A 55 -11.66 -4.34 -7.08
N LEU A 56 -10.87 -3.82 -6.13
CA LEU A 56 -11.07 -2.50 -5.55
C LEU A 56 -10.12 -1.46 -6.19
N SER A 57 -10.58 -0.22 -6.25
CA SER A 57 -9.78 0.94 -6.67
C SER A 57 -9.40 1.77 -5.46
N CYS A 58 -8.14 2.23 -5.40
CA CYS A 58 -7.70 3.18 -4.37
C CYS A 58 -8.11 4.59 -4.81
N ASP A 59 -9.21 5.08 -4.24
CA ASP A 59 -9.77 6.40 -4.53
C ASP A 59 -8.98 7.46 -3.76
N VAL A 60 -8.20 8.25 -4.49
CA VAL A 60 -7.28 9.23 -3.93
C VAL A 60 -7.35 10.53 -4.71
N ASP A 61 -7.51 11.63 -3.98
CA ASP A 61 -7.36 12.99 -4.53
C ASP A 61 -5.87 13.25 -4.79
N LYS A 62 -5.40 12.85 -5.98
CA LYS A 62 -3.99 12.95 -6.36
C LYS A 62 -3.55 14.40 -6.40
N THR A 63 -2.65 14.78 -5.50
CA THR A 63 -1.97 16.08 -5.55
C THR A 63 -0.56 15.89 -6.10
N ILE A 64 -0.04 16.87 -6.86
CA ILE A 64 1.31 16.80 -7.44
C ILE A 64 2.36 16.51 -6.35
N VAL A 65 2.19 17.10 -5.17
CA VAL A 65 3.09 16.91 -4.01
C VAL A 65 2.92 15.53 -3.38
N GLY A 66 1.69 15.02 -3.23
CA GLY A 66 1.45 13.70 -2.63
C GLY A 66 1.88 12.53 -3.52
N SER A 67 1.86 12.71 -4.85
CA SER A 67 2.34 11.73 -5.82
C SER A 67 3.87 11.66 -5.85
N LEU A 68 4.55 12.78 -5.61
CA LEU A 68 6.01 12.85 -5.45
C LEU A 68 6.48 12.30 -4.09
N THR A 69 5.71 12.52 -3.02
CA THR A 69 6.04 12.09 -1.65
C THR A 69 5.48 10.71 -1.26
N ASN A 70 4.79 10.03 -2.17
CA ASN A 70 4.11 8.73 -1.92
C ASN A 70 3.16 8.77 -0.70
N SER A 71 2.57 9.94 -0.44
CA SER A 71 1.71 10.22 0.72
C SER A 71 0.27 10.55 0.31
N ASP A 72 -0.04 10.43 -0.98
CA ASP A 72 -1.43 10.39 -1.48
C ASP A 72 -2.07 9.07 -0.99
N PHE A 73 -2.61 9.10 0.23
CA PHE A 73 -3.41 8.00 0.77
C PHE A 73 -4.87 8.17 0.37
N GLY A 74 -5.46 7.09 -0.13
CA GLY A 74 -6.84 7.02 -0.54
C GLY A 74 -7.64 6.05 0.32
N ILE A 75 -8.87 5.79 -0.12
CA ILE A 75 -9.73 4.75 0.43
C ILE A 75 -10.04 3.73 -0.66
N CYS A 76 -9.98 2.44 -0.33
CA CYS A 76 -10.39 1.39 -1.26
C CYS A 76 -11.91 1.40 -1.46
N LYS A 77 -12.36 1.47 -2.70
CA LYS A 77 -13.78 1.43 -3.08
C LYS A 77 -13.99 0.44 -4.23
N ASP A 78 -15.13 -0.25 -4.24
CA ASP A 78 -15.56 -0.95 -5.45
C ASP A 78 -15.85 0.11 -6.54
N PRO A 79 -15.28 -0.01 -7.74
CA PRO A 79 -15.56 0.92 -8.84
C PRO A 79 -16.96 0.79 -9.45
N ARG A 80 -17.82 -0.13 -8.98
CA ARG A 80 -19.18 -0.38 -9.47
C ARG A 80 -20.27 0.40 -8.76
#